data_AF-A0A937ZSA8-F1
#
_entry.id   AF-A0A937ZSA8-F1
#
_cell.length_a   1.000
_cell.length_b   1.000
_cell.length_c   1.000
_cell.angle_alpha   90.00
_cell.angle_beta   90.00
_cell.angle_gamma   90.00
#
_symmetry.space_group_name_H-M   'P 1'
#
loop_
_entity.id
_entity.type
_entity.pdbx_description
1 polymer ?
#
loop_
_entity_poly.entity_id
_entity_poly.type
_entity_poly.pdbx_seq_one_letter_code
_entity_poly.pdbx_strand_id
1 'polypeptide(L)' 'LTSMGMQNTYLPLDMLFIAGGGRIVHIVERTVPLSTAIVSSRERVVAVLELNAGTVARLGFAKGDIVHHELLGTGR' A
#
# COMPACT_ATOMS: atom_id res chain seq x y z
N LEU A 1 8.23 5.66 -10.44
CA LEU A 1 7.14 4.69 -10.18
C LEU A 1 7.74 3.56 -9.37
N THR A 2 6.98 2.98 -8.44
CA THR A 2 7.47 1.91 -7.56
C THR A 2 6.72 0.63 -7.89
N SER A 3 7.40 -0.51 -7.79
CA SER A 3 6.83 -1.83 -8.03
C SER A 3 7.10 -2.72 -6.83
N MET A 4 6.11 -3.50 -6.43
CA MET A 4 6.19 -4.49 -5.36
C MET A 4 5.97 -5.90 -5.93
N GLY A 5 6.44 -6.90 -5.20
CA GLY A 5 6.25 -8.32 -5.53
C GLY A 5 5.90 -9.12 -4.29
N MET A 6 5.44 -10.35 -4.49
CA MET A 6 5.07 -11.29 -3.42
C MET A 6 5.96 -12.53 -3.41
N GLN A 7 7.08 -12.53 -4.15
CA GLN A 7 8.01 -13.64 -4.18
C GLN A 7 8.59 -13.86 -2.78
N ASN A 8 8.48 -15.10 -2.28
CA ASN A 8 8.88 -15.49 -0.93
C ASN A 8 8.06 -14.86 0.21
N THR A 9 6.90 -14.26 -0.10
CA THR A 9 5.95 -13.75 0.90
C THR A 9 4.80 -14.75 1.08
N TYR A 10 4.68 -15.33 2.27
CA TYR A 10 3.70 -16.37 2.59
C TYR A 10 2.37 -15.84 3.13
N LEU A 11 2.38 -14.65 3.73
CA LEU A 11 1.16 -13.98 4.20
C LEU A 11 0.52 -13.20 3.05
N PRO A 12 -0.80 -13.30 2.83
CA PRO A 12 -1.49 -12.40 1.91
C PRO A 12 -1.51 -10.99 2.50
N LEU A 13 -1.31 -9.98 1.66
CA LEU A 13 -1.19 -8.58 2.10
C LEU A 13 -2.22 -7.67 1.44
N ASP A 14 -2.56 -6.59 2.11
CA ASP A 14 -3.06 -5.38 1.46
C ASP A 14 -1.90 -4.38 1.32
N MET A 15 -1.77 -3.76 0.16
CA MET A 15 -0.71 -2.78 -0.15
C MET A 15 -1.33 -1.41 -0.40
N LEU A 16 -0.96 -0.41 0.41
CA LEU A 16 -1.37 0.98 0.26
C LEU A 16 -0.20 1.77 -0.32
N PHE A 17 -0.36 2.31 -1.52
CA PHE A 17 0.63 3.15 -2.18
C PHE A 17 0.36 4.61 -1.84
N ILE A 18 1.37 5.31 -1.32
CA ILE A 18 1.21 6.62 -0.66
C ILE A 18 2.05 7.69 -1.35
N ALA A 19 1.40 8.77 -1.79
CA ALA A 19 2.07 9.94 -2.37
C ALA A 19 2.61 10.89 -1.28
N GLY A 20 3.41 11.88 -1.70
CA GLY A 20 3.82 12.96 -0.81
C GLY A 20 2.61 13.68 -0.20
N GLY A 21 2.71 14.10 1.07
CA GLY A 21 1.56 14.59 1.82
C GLY A 21 0.63 13.47 2.31
N GLY A 22 1.13 12.23 2.39
CA GLY A 22 0.48 11.10 3.06
C GLY A 22 -0.76 10.52 2.35
N ARG A 23 -1.16 11.03 1.19
CA ARG A 23 -2.38 10.59 0.49
C ARG A 23 -2.23 9.18 -0.08
N ILE A 24 -3.16 8.28 0.23
CA ILE A 24 -3.28 6.98 -0.42
C ILE A 24 -3.78 7.18 -1.85
N VAL A 25 -3.05 6.68 -2.83
CA VAL A 25 -3.34 6.91 -4.25
C VAL A 25 -3.73 5.64 -5.01
N HIS A 26 -3.30 4.49 -4.50
CA HIS A 26 -3.66 3.18 -5.01
C HIS A 26 -3.66 2.16 -3.88
N ILE A 27 -4.61 1.23 -3.92
CA ILE A 27 -4.74 0.13 -2.96
C ILE A 27 -4.83 -1.16 -3.76
N VAL A 28 -4.07 -2.17 -3.32
CA VAL A 28 -4.21 -3.54 -3.80
C VAL A 28 -4.51 -4.42 -2.60
N GLU A 29 -5.71 -4.99 -2.57
CA GLU A 29 -6.14 -5.87 -1.48
C GLU A 29 -5.85 -7.32 -1.80
N ARG A 30 -5.64 -8.12 -0.74
CA ARG A 30 -5.57 -9.60 -0.79
C ARG A 30 -4.62 -10.11 -1.87
N THR A 31 -3.38 -9.62 -1.85
CA THR A 31 -2.33 -10.11 -2.74
C THR A 31 -2.13 -11.62 -2.57
N VAL A 32 -1.71 -12.27 -3.65
CA VAL A 32 -1.52 -13.72 -3.69
C VAL A 32 -0.11 -14.07 -3.18
N PRO A 33 0.02 -14.89 -2.12
CA PRO A 33 1.31 -15.36 -1.63
C PRO A 33 2.16 -16.02 -2.72
N LEU A 34 3.49 -15.84 -2.64
CA LEU A 34 4.49 -16.41 -3.55
C LEU A 34 4.35 -16.00 -5.04
N SER A 35 3.44 -15.08 -5.36
CA SER A 35 3.22 -14.62 -6.73
C SER A 35 4.43 -13.88 -7.29
N THR A 36 4.73 -14.14 -8.57
CA THR A 36 5.74 -13.42 -9.36
C THR A 36 5.15 -12.24 -10.13
N ALA A 37 3.84 -12.00 -10.02
CA ALA A 37 3.20 -10.84 -10.63
C ALA A 37 3.70 -9.54 -9.98
N ILE A 38 3.98 -8.54 -10.81
CA ILE A 38 4.40 -7.21 -10.35
C ILE A 38 3.16 -6.39 -10.01
N VAL A 39 3.16 -5.79 -8.81
CA VAL A 39 2.16 -4.80 -8.41
C VAL A 39 2.76 -3.40 -8.59
N SER A 40 2.23 -2.64 -9.57
CA SER A 40 2.69 -1.28 -9.85
C SER A 40 1.95 -0.23 -9.02
N SER A 41 2.67 0.80 -8.58
CA SER A 41 2.10 1.98 -7.93
C SER A 41 1.19 2.82 -8.84
N ARG A 42 1.25 2.61 -10.17
CA ARG A 42 0.53 3.36 -11.24
C ARG A 42 0.84 4.86 -11.34
N GLU A 43 1.27 5.48 -10.25
CA GLU A 43 1.69 6.88 -10.17
C GLU A 43 2.89 7.04 -9.22
N ARG A 44 3.46 8.26 -9.13
CA ARG A 44 4.63 8.52 -8.28
C ARG A 44 4.22 8.47 -6.80
N VAL A 45 4.91 7.63 -6.04
CA VAL A 45 4.68 7.45 -4.60
C VAL A 45 6.00 7.56 -3.85
N VAL A 46 5.90 7.88 -2.56
CA VAL A 46 7.05 8.04 -1.65
C VAL A 46 7.12 6.90 -0.63
N ALA A 47 6.02 6.17 -0.43
CA ALA A 47 5.96 5.03 0.48
C ALA A 47 4.95 3.97 0.01
N VAL A 48 5.12 2.75 0.52
CA VAL A 48 4.14 1.66 0.46
C VAL A 48 3.97 1.13 1.88
N LEU A 49 2.72 0.97 2.31
CA LEU A 49 2.37 0.34 3.58
C LEU A 49 1.77 -1.04 3.31
N GLU A 50 2.44 -2.08 3.82
CA GLU A 50 1.98 -3.47 3.74
C GLU A 50 1.25 -3.86 5.04
N LEU A 51 0.05 -4.40 4.90
CA LEU A 51 -0.81 -4.83 6.01
C LEU A 51 -1.23 -6.27 5.79
N ASN A 52 -1.59 -6.98 6.87
CA ASN A 52 -2.25 -8.29 6.73
C ASN A 52 -3.54 -8.14 5.90
N ALA A 53 -3.75 -9.05 4.94
CA ALA A 53 -4.87 -8.97 4.02
C ALA A 53 -6.24 -8.86 4.69
N GLY A 54 -7.10 -8.03 4.11
CA GLY A 54 -8.44 -7.73 4.63
C GLY A 54 -8.46 -6.62 5.68
N THR A 55 -7.32 -6.03 6.02
CA THR A 55 -7.25 -4.87 6.94
C THR A 55 -7.89 -3.63 6.31
N VAL A 56 -7.70 -3.41 5.01
CA VAL A 56 -8.33 -2.31 4.28
C VAL A 56 -9.85 -2.39 4.41
N ALA A 57 -10.44 -3.51 4.01
CA ALA A 57 -11.88 -3.73 4.10
C ALA A 57 -12.41 -3.63 5.54
N ARG A 58 -11.68 -4.20 6.51
CA ARG A 58 -12.08 -4.21 7.92
C ARG A 58 -12.09 -2.82 8.56
N LEU A 59 -11.13 -1.96 8.18
CA LEU A 59 -10.99 -0.62 8.73
C LEU A 59 -11.61 0.47 7.86
N GLY A 60 -12.07 0.11 6.65
CA GLY A 60 -12.73 1.03 5.73
C GLY A 60 -11.78 2.01 5.04
N PHE A 61 -10.50 1.65 4.86
CA PHE A 61 -9.55 2.52 4.16
C PHE A 61 -9.89 2.65 2.67
N ALA A 62 -9.67 3.84 2.12
CA ALA A 62 -9.97 4.15 0.74
C ALA A 62 -8.88 5.01 0.09
N LYS A 63 -8.89 5.03 -1.25
CA LYS A 63 -8.11 6.00 -2.02
C LYS A 63 -8.53 7.41 -1.61
N GLY A 64 -7.56 8.26 -1.29
CA GLY A 64 -7.78 9.63 -0.82
C GLY A 64 -7.54 9.83 0.67
N ASP A 65 -7.59 8.77 1.48
CA ASP A 65 -7.28 8.86 2.91
C ASP A 65 -5.83 9.32 3.14
N ILE A 66 -5.58 9.88 4.32
CA ILE A 66 -4.29 10.44 4.72
C ILE A 66 -3.62 9.55 5.76
N VAL A 67 -2.41 9.10 5.45
CA VAL A 67 -1.49 8.50 6.41
C VAL A 67 -0.74 9.61 7.11
N HIS A 68 -0.81 9.63 8.44
CA HIS A 68 -0.11 10.60 9.29
C HIS A 68 1.23 10.04 9.73
N HIS A 69 2.32 10.65 9.26
CA HIS A 69 3.67 10.34 9.69
C HIS A 69 4.62 11.49 9.31
N GLU A 70 5.63 11.78 10.13
CA GLU A 70 6.58 12.87 9.87
C GLU A 70 7.29 12.73 8.51
N LEU A 71 7.74 11.51 8.19
CA LEU A 71 8.39 11.18 6.90
C LEU A 71 7.54 11.47 5.66
N LEU A 72 6.22 11.59 5.82
CA LEU A 72 5.28 11.84 4.72
C LEU A 72 4.88 13.31 4.60
N GLY A 73 5.36 14.18 5.50
CA GLY A 73 4.96 15.59 5.58
C GLY A 73 3.58 15.80 6.21
N THR A 74 3.06 14.81 6.93
CA THR A 74 1.71 14.81 7.56
C THR A 74 1.77 14.55 9.06
N GLY A 75 2.90 14.89 9.70
CA GLY A 75 3.17 14.61 11.11
C GLY A 75 2.01 14.99 12.04
N ARG A 76 1.60 14.01 12.85
CA ARG A 76 0.66 14.12 13.97
C ARG A 76 0.97 13.00 14.96
#